data_AF-A0AAP6ZTG9-F1
#
_entry.id   AF-A0AAP6ZTG9-F1
#
_cell.length_a   1.000
_cell.length_b   1.000
_cell.length_c   1.000
_cell.angle_alpha   90.00
_cell.angle_beta   90.00
_cell.angle_gamma   90.00
#
_symmetry.space_group_name_H-M   'P 1'
#
loop_
_entity.id
_entity.type
_entity.pdbx_description
1 polymer ?
#
loop_
_entity_poly.entity_id
_entity_poly.type
_entity_poly.pdbx_seq_one_letter_code
_entity_poly.pdbx_strand_id
1 'polypeptide(L)'
;MRTGNQTGKITGSSSNTNNLINEHHDAVRCEKCGSVQIVGGQRGFSAGLAFLGGVFFTLLGTLLGQAIGGPTITMFFMLFGLILGFSGNSELINSCMKCGHKWRPRLRKKKK
;
A
#
# COMPACT_ATOMS: atom_id res chain seq x y z
N MET A 1 -13.01 2.42 12.90
CA MET A 1 -12.75 1.06 12.35
C MET A 1 -11.64 0.41 13.16
N ARG A 2 -11.99 -0.64 13.89
CA ARG A 2 -11.09 -1.49 14.70
C ARG A 2 -10.50 -2.59 13.81
N THR A 3 -9.18 -2.73 13.88
CA THR A 3 -8.33 -3.92 13.64
C THR A 3 -8.82 -5.02 12.71
N GLY A 4 -8.26 -5.06 11.50
CA GLY A 4 -8.03 -6.30 10.76
C GLY A 4 -6.64 -6.85 11.10
N ASN A 5 -6.62 -8.00 11.77
CA ASN A 5 -5.43 -8.80 12.02
C ASN A 5 -4.93 -9.38 10.68
N GLN A 6 -3.91 -8.75 10.10
CA GLN A 6 -3.05 -9.42 9.13
C GLN A 6 -1.85 -9.94 9.90
N THR A 7 -1.99 -11.15 10.44
CA THR A 7 -0.88 -12.04 10.81
C THR A 7 -0.11 -12.38 9.54
N GLY A 8 0.70 -11.43 9.07
CA GLY A 8 1.84 -11.73 8.23
C GLY A 8 2.79 -12.54 9.09
N LYS A 9 2.77 -13.86 8.90
CA LYS A 9 3.73 -14.81 9.45
C LYS A 9 5.13 -14.21 9.34
N ILE A 10 5.70 -13.82 10.49
CA ILE A 10 7.10 -13.42 10.60
C ILE A 10 7.89 -14.71 10.43
N THR A 11 8.15 -15.13 9.19
CA THR A 11 9.17 -16.15 8.94
C THR A 11 10.52 -15.52 9.25
N GLY A 12 11.09 -15.96 10.36
CA GLY A 12 12.44 -15.60 10.79
C GLY A 12 12.65 -15.95 12.26
N SER A 13 12.38 -17.20 12.65
CA SER A 13 12.78 -17.70 13.97
C SER A 13 13.32 -19.13 13.90
N SER A 14 14.58 -19.26 14.34
CA SER A 14 15.36 -20.48 14.69
C SER A 14 15.77 -21.39 13.52
N SER A 15 17.01 -21.90 13.38
CA SER A 15 17.97 -22.37 14.39
C SER A 15 19.39 -22.50 13.79
N ASN A 16 20.46 -22.10 14.52
CA ASN A 16 21.79 -22.77 14.64
C ASN A 16 22.81 -21.81 15.32
N THR A 17 22.84 -21.81 16.65
CA THR A 17 23.44 -20.77 17.51
C THR A 17 24.97 -20.57 17.46
N ASN A 18 25.71 -21.27 16.59
CA ASN A 18 27.18 -21.16 16.55
C ASN A 18 27.75 -20.51 15.28
N ASN A 19 26.95 -20.32 14.23
CA ASN A 19 27.31 -19.51 13.04
C ASN A 19 26.42 -18.25 12.88
N LEU A 20 25.51 -18.01 13.84
CA LEU A 20 24.43 -17.02 13.78
C LEU A 20 24.83 -15.59 14.22
N ILE A 21 26.07 -15.38 14.69
CA ILE A 21 26.48 -14.12 15.33
C ILE A 21 26.79 -13.02 14.28
N ASN A 22 27.10 -13.42 13.04
CA ASN A 22 27.47 -12.51 11.96
C ASN A 22 26.29 -12.10 11.05
N GLU A 23 25.07 -12.59 11.30
CA GLU A 23 23.88 -12.31 10.49
C GLU A 23 22.82 -11.45 11.23
N HIS A 24 22.99 -11.27 12.55
CA HIS A 24 22.02 -10.59 13.42
C HIS A 24 22.10 -9.05 13.43
N HIS A 25 23.02 -8.47 12.68
CA HIS A 25 23.21 -7.01 12.58
C HIS A 25 22.38 -6.33 11.49
N ASP A 26 21.66 -7.09 10.66
CA ASP A 26 20.90 -6.54 9.51
C ASP A 26 19.38 -6.44 9.73
N ALA A 27 18.88 -6.88 10.89
CA ALA A 27 17.47 -6.70 11.23
C ALA A 27 17.17 -5.20 11.51
N VAL A 28 16.34 -4.59 10.67
CA VAL A 28 15.90 -3.20 10.86
C VAL A 28 15.13 -3.07 12.17
N ARG A 29 15.62 -2.22 13.09
CA ARG A 29 14.99 -1.97 14.40
C ARG A 29 14.36 -0.58 14.41
N CYS A 30 13.31 -0.42 15.21
CA CYS A 30 12.75 0.91 15.47
C CYS A 30 13.74 1.77 16.29
N GLU A 31 14.05 2.96 15.80
CA GLU A 31 14.97 3.90 16.48
C GLU A 31 14.46 4.40 17.84
N LYS A 32 13.13 4.39 18.08
CA LYS A 32 12.56 4.86 19.36
C LYS A 32 12.49 3.80 20.46
N CYS A 33 12.21 2.55 20.12
CA CYS A 33 11.87 1.52 21.13
C CYS A 33 12.60 0.18 20.93
N GLY A 34 13.45 0.06 19.91
CA GLY A 34 14.25 -1.13 19.65
C GLY A 34 13.48 -2.38 19.21
N SER A 35 12.14 -2.33 19.08
CA SER A 35 11.34 -3.48 18.67
C SER A 35 11.58 -3.86 17.21
N VAL A 36 11.54 -5.16 16.93
CA VAL A 36 11.70 -5.74 15.58
C VAL A 36 10.36 -5.88 14.83
N GLN A 37 9.24 -5.60 15.50
CA GLN A 37 7.90 -5.67 14.90
C GLN A 37 7.57 -4.38 14.13
N ILE A 38 7.75 -4.44 12.81
CA ILE A 38 7.55 -3.32 11.88
C ILE A 38 6.47 -3.73 10.88
N VAL A 39 5.49 -2.84 10.66
CA VAL A 39 4.47 -2.99 9.62
C VAL A 39 4.73 -1.97 8.51
N GLY A 40 4.85 -2.48 7.27
CA GLY A 40 4.88 -1.65 6.08
C GLY A 40 3.46 -1.25 5.70
N GLY A 41 3.11 0.03 5.84
CA GLY A 41 1.82 0.54 5.41
C GLY A 41 1.93 1.10 4.00
N GLN A 42 1.34 0.41 3.01
CA GLN A 42 1.09 1.03 1.71
C GLN A 42 -0.21 1.84 1.79
N ARG A 43 -0.14 3.16 1.61
CA ARG A 43 -1.33 4.05 1.54
C ARG A 43 -1.72 4.39 0.10
N GLY A 44 -1.39 3.50 -0.85
CA GLY A 44 -1.52 3.75 -2.28
C GLY A 44 -2.92 3.59 -2.87
N PHE A 45 -3.93 3.17 -2.10
CA PHE A 45 -5.28 3.01 -2.61
C PHE A 45 -6.23 4.07 -2.02
N SER A 46 -6.54 5.09 -2.81
CA SER A 46 -7.59 6.04 -2.47
C SER A 46 -8.95 5.51 -2.89
N ALA A 47 -9.51 4.60 -2.08
CA ALA A 47 -10.87 4.09 -2.28
C ALA A 47 -11.86 5.25 -2.48
N GLY A 48 -11.75 6.31 -1.68
CA GLY A 48 -12.61 7.50 -1.76
C GLY A 48 -12.53 8.23 -3.10
N LEU A 49 -11.32 8.42 -3.68
CA LEU A 49 -11.18 9.07 -5.00
C LEU A 49 -11.62 8.14 -6.14
N ALA A 50 -11.43 6.83 -6.01
CA ALA A 50 -11.97 5.86 -6.97
C ALA A 50 -13.49 5.86 -7.00
N PHE A 51 -14.15 5.95 -5.83
CA PHE A 51 -15.60 6.07 -5.75
C PHE A 51 -16.10 7.40 -6.32
N LEU A 52 -15.49 8.53 -5.94
CA LEU A 52 -15.89 9.85 -6.44
C LEU A 52 -15.68 9.97 -7.97
N GLY A 53 -14.52 9.53 -8.46
CA GLY A 53 -14.20 9.53 -9.88
C GLY A 53 -15.10 8.59 -10.67
N GLY A 54 -15.31 7.37 -10.17
CA GLY A 54 -16.20 6.39 -10.80
C GLY A 54 -17.62 6.91 -10.99
N VAL A 55 -18.22 7.51 -9.95
CA VAL A 55 -19.57 8.10 -10.00
C VAL A 55 -19.62 9.31 -10.94
N PHE A 56 -18.61 10.20 -10.88
CA PHE A 56 -18.57 11.39 -11.74
C PHE A 56 -18.46 11.03 -13.23
N PHE A 57 -17.54 10.14 -13.58
CA PHE A 57 -17.33 9.72 -14.97
C PHE A 57 -18.47 8.84 -15.50
N THR A 58 -19.11 8.02 -14.66
CA THR A 58 -20.31 7.27 -15.08
C THR A 58 -21.49 8.20 -15.32
N LEU A 59 -21.76 9.16 -14.43
CA LEU A 59 -22.88 10.11 -14.60
C LEU A 59 -22.70 10.96 -15.87
N LEU A 60 -21.50 11.50 -16.06
CA LEU A 60 -21.16 12.29 -17.26
C LEU A 60 -21.18 11.44 -18.53
N GLY A 61 -20.67 10.21 -18.46
CA GLY A 61 -20.68 9.25 -19.55
C GLY A 61 -22.08 8.79 -19.94
N THR A 62 -23.01 8.66 -18.98
CA THR A 62 -24.43 8.36 -19.27
C THR A 62 -25.16 9.53 -19.92
N LEU A 63 -24.84 10.77 -19.56
CA LEU A 63 -25.43 11.98 -20.18
C LEU A 63 -24.97 12.17 -21.63
N LEU A 64 -23.69 11.92 -21.91
CA LEU A 64 -23.11 12.08 -23.26
C LEU A 64 -23.29 10.82 -24.13
N GLY A 65 -23.39 9.64 -23.52
CA GLY A 65 -23.44 8.35 -24.21
C GLY A 65 -24.75 8.03 -24.92
N GLN A 66 -25.87 8.66 -24.53
CA GLN A 66 -27.18 8.42 -25.15
C GLN A 66 -27.22 8.82 -26.63
N ALA A 67 -26.38 9.75 -27.06
CA ALA A 67 -26.42 10.28 -28.43
C ALA A 67 -25.52 9.52 -29.42
N ILE A 68 -24.44 8.86 -28.97
CA ILE A 68 -23.38 8.38 -29.88
C ILE A 68 -23.00 6.90 -29.67
N GLY A 69 -23.30 6.26 -28.53
CA GLY A 69 -22.79 4.89 -28.32
C GLY A 69 -23.32 4.06 -27.16
N GLY A 70 -24.45 4.38 -26.55
CA GLY A 70 -25.15 3.47 -25.64
C GLY A 70 -24.27 2.91 -24.50
N PRO A 71 -24.44 1.64 -24.08
CA PRO A 71 -23.77 1.09 -22.89
C PRO A 71 -22.25 0.88 -23.04
N THR A 72 -21.70 0.96 -24.25
CA THR A 72 -20.25 0.75 -24.46
C THR A 72 -19.44 1.96 -24.02
N ILE A 73 -19.97 3.17 -24.26
CA ILE A 73 -19.35 4.43 -23.82
C ILE A 73 -19.37 4.57 -22.30
N THR A 74 -20.46 4.16 -21.65
CA THR A 74 -20.54 4.18 -20.18
C THR A 74 -19.51 3.26 -19.53
N MET A 75 -19.27 2.08 -20.12
CA MET A 75 -18.23 1.14 -19.65
C MET A 75 -16.82 1.72 -19.81
N PHE A 76 -16.56 2.45 -20.90
CA PHE A 76 -15.27 3.09 -21.14
C PHE A 76 -15.00 4.21 -20.12
N PHE A 77 -15.98 5.08 -19.84
CA PHE A 77 -15.85 6.14 -18.83
C PHE A 77 -15.77 5.59 -17.40
N MET A 78 -16.50 4.52 -17.08
CA MET A 78 -16.39 3.84 -15.79
C MET A 78 -14.99 3.26 -15.57
N LEU A 79 -14.44 2.56 -16.57
CA LEU A 79 -13.11 1.98 -16.51
C LEU A 79 -12.03 3.07 -16.40
N PHE A 80 -12.17 4.15 -17.16
CA PHE A 80 -11.26 5.29 -17.11
C PHE A 80 -11.29 5.99 -15.73
N GLY A 81 -12.47 6.21 -15.17
CA GLY A 81 -12.63 6.76 -13.82
C GLY A 81 -12.04 5.88 -12.73
N LEU A 82 -12.12 4.56 -12.90
CA LEU A 82 -11.51 3.59 -11.99
C LEU A 82 -9.98 3.65 -12.11
N ILE A 83 -9.42 3.62 -13.32
CA ILE A 83 -7.96 3.68 -13.52
C ILE A 83 -7.38 4.97 -12.94
N LEU A 84 -8.02 6.12 -13.19
CA LEU A 84 -7.57 7.40 -12.64
C LEU A 84 -7.72 7.47 -11.12
N GLY A 85 -8.84 6.98 -10.58
CA GLY A 85 -9.08 6.98 -9.13
C GLY A 85 -8.23 5.97 -8.35
N PHE A 86 -7.70 4.95 -9.04
CA PHE A 86 -6.71 4.01 -8.51
C PHE A 86 -5.27 4.55 -8.58
N SER A 87 -5.04 5.68 -9.24
CA SER A 87 -3.72 6.34 -9.27
C SER A 87 -3.46 7.07 -7.96
N GLY A 88 -3.26 6.31 -6.88
CA GLY A 88 -2.88 6.80 -5.57
C GLY A 88 -1.37 6.84 -5.40
N ASN A 89 -0.86 7.87 -4.72
CA ASN A 89 0.57 8.03 -4.44
C ASN A 89 1.05 6.87 -3.54
N SER A 90 1.93 6.01 -4.07
CA SER A 90 2.45 4.82 -3.40
C SER A 90 3.59 5.16 -2.44
N GLU A 91 3.34 6.04 -1.48
CA GLU A 91 4.32 6.30 -0.44
C GLU A 91 4.34 5.13 0.57
N LEU A 92 5.40 4.34 0.51
CA LEU A 92 5.68 3.26 1.45
C LEU A 92 6.25 3.85 2.75
N ILE A 93 5.43 3.85 3.81
CA ILE A 93 5.85 4.31 5.14
C ILE A 93 5.89 3.11 6.07
N ASN A 94 7.06 2.84 6.65
CA ASN A 94 7.21 1.83 7.69
C ASN A 94 6.77 2.42 9.03
N SER A 95 6.00 1.66 9.80
CA SER A 95 5.53 2.05 11.12
C SER A 95 5.87 0.98 12.13
N CYS A 96 6.35 1.38 13.30
CA CYS A 96 6.57 0.47 14.43
C CYS A 96 5.23 0.11 15.09
N MET A 97 4.99 -1.18 15.39
CA MET A 97 3.78 -1.61 16.11
C MET A 97 3.79 -1.27 17.61
N LYS A 98 4.98 -1.18 18.21
CA LYS A 98 5.12 -0.95 19.66
C LYS A 98 4.96 0.51 20.05
N CYS A 99 5.54 1.44 19.30
CA CYS A 99 5.50 2.88 19.63
C CYS A 99 4.85 3.77 18.55
N GLY A 100 4.44 3.21 17.40
CA GLY A 100 3.79 3.96 16.33
C GLY A 100 4.70 4.91 15.54
N HIS A 101 6.02 4.90 15.79
CA HIS A 101 6.95 5.74 15.05
C HIS A 101 6.97 5.37 13.56
N LYS A 102 6.89 6.37 12.70
CA LYS A 102 6.84 6.23 11.24
C LYS A 102 8.09 6.82 10.61
N TRP A 103 8.68 6.11 9.66
CA TRP A 103 9.83 6.57 8.91
C TRP A 103 9.80 6.08 7.47
N ARG A 104 10.51 6.78 6.58
CA ARG A 104 10.67 6.37 5.18
C ARG A 104 11.86 5.42 5.06
N PRO A 105 11.72 4.25 4.40
CA PRO A 105 12.85 3.38 4.15
C PRO A 105 13.83 4.07 3.20
N ARG A 106 15.11 4.12 3.56
CA ARG A 106 16.16 4.53 2.62
C ARG A 106 16.53 3.31 1.78
N LEU A 107 16.30 3.36 0.47
CA LEU A 107 16.76 2.33 -0.44
C LEU A 107 18.30 2.28 -0.38
N ARG A 108 18.88 1.22 0.19
CA ARG A 108 20.32 0.99 0.08
C ARG A 108 20.65 0.58 -1.34
N LYS A 109 21.50 1.34 -2.03
CA LYS A 109 22.10 0.91 -3.30
C LYS A 109 23.01 -0.30 -2.99
N LYS A 110 22.69 -1.47 -3.53
CA LYS A 110 23.63 -2.61 -3.47
C LYS A 110 24.88 -2.20 -4.28
N LYS A 111 26.05 -2.22 -3.65
CA LYS A 111 27.32 -2.10 -4.39
C LYS A 111 27.43 -3.34 -5.27
N LYS A 112 27.65 -3.14 -6.57
CA LYS A 112 27.85 -4.20 -7.56
C LYS A 112 29.28 -4.71 -7.47
#